data_AF-A0A1G8BUU2-F1
#
_entry.id   AF-A0A1G8BUU2-F1
#
_cell.length_a   1.000
_cell.length_b   1.000
_cell.length_c   1.000
_cell.angle_alpha   90.00
_cell.angle_beta   90.00
_cell.angle_gamma   90.00
#
_symmetry.space_group_name_H-M   'P 1'
#
loop_
_entity.id
_entity.type
_entity.pdbx_description
1 polymer ?
#
loop_
_entity_poly.entity_id
_entity_poly.type
_entity_poly.pdbx_seq_one_letter_code
_entity_poly.pdbx_strand_id
1 'polypeptide(L)'
;MTYILPPLNALRAFEAAARHLSFKLAAHELHVTPAAVGQQVKALEARLGVRLFERLHKQLILTAAGQAYLPAISEGFRHIAEATSQLKPAGAALLQLGVHGSVDLRRLELAEFRSAHPDIGLRVLQPAGLHELVEGKVDLLIARGLGHHPGYRCDRVTEGTGLGDWLVAPEGTADCPEVVSFREWLRAFLAENPHANRRPRLVGISGR
;
A
#
# COMPACT_ATOMS: atom_id res chain seq x y z
N MET A 1 -6.59 -23.92 22.79
CA MET A 1 -5.76 -22.71 22.56
C MET A 1 -6.48 -21.55 23.21
N THR A 2 -5.90 -20.94 24.25
CA THR A 2 -6.67 -20.14 25.22
C THR A 2 -6.23 -18.68 25.24
N TYR A 3 -6.08 -18.08 24.05
CA TYR A 3 -5.90 -16.63 23.97
C TYR A 3 -7.28 -15.96 23.95
N ILE A 4 -7.53 -15.07 24.90
CA ILE A 4 -8.75 -14.27 24.94
C ILE A 4 -8.56 -13.13 23.93
N LEU A 5 -8.86 -13.39 22.67
CA LEU A 5 -8.77 -12.38 21.61
C LEU A 5 -10.13 -11.71 21.40
N PRO A 6 -10.17 -10.40 21.14
CA PRO A 6 -11.32 -9.77 20.52
C PRO A 6 -11.60 -10.38 19.13
N PRO A 7 -12.83 -10.23 18.60
CA PRO A 7 -13.14 -10.70 17.25
C PRO A 7 -12.19 -10.07 16.22
N LEU A 8 -11.56 -10.88 15.37
CA LEU A 8 -10.59 -10.41 14.37
C LEU A 8 -11.19 -9.37 13.41
N ASN A 9 -12.47 -9.50 13.05
CA ASN A 9 -13.15 -8.51 12.21
C ASN A 9 -13.26 -7.15 12.89
N ALA A 10 -13.42 -7.13 14.23
CA ALA A 10 -13.50 -5.90 14.99
C ALA A 10 -12.12 -5.23 15.12
N LEU A 11 -11.07 -6.04 15.32
CA LEU A 11 -9.68 -5.56 15.26
C LEU A 11 -9.31 -5.02 13.88
N ARG A 12 -9.72 -5.70 12.81
CA ARG A 12 -9.48 -5.29 11.42
C ARG A 12 -10.19 -3.97 11.10
N ALA A 13 -11.44 -3.81 11.54
CA ALA A 13 -12.19 -2.57 11.38
C ALA A 13 -11.56 -1.40 12.15
N PHE A 14 -11.05 -1.66 13.37
CA PHE A 14 -10.32 -0.67 14.15
C PHE A 14 -9.01 -0.25 13.46
N GLU A 15 -8.17 -1.19 13.06
CA GLU A 15 -6.87 -0.92 12.43
C GLU A 15 -7.03 -0.06 11.17
N ALA A 16 -7.92 -0.46 10.26
CA ALA A 16 -8.16 0.29 9.03
C ALA A 16 -8.73 1.69 9.31
N ALA A 17 -9.67 1.81 10.24
CA ALA A 17 -10.24 3.11 10.62
C ALA A 17 -9.23 4.04 11.30
N ALA A 18 -8.29 3.46 12.07
CA ALA A 18 -7.24 4.17 12.77
C ALA A 18 -6.18 4.71 11.80
N ARG A 19 -5.75 3.89 10.82
CA ARG A 19 -4.81 4.32 9.78
C ARG A 19 -5.38 5.42 8.88
N HIS A 20 -6.64 5.29 8.48
CA HIS A 20 -7.29 6.28 7.61
C HIS A 20 -7.86 7.50 8.33
N LEU A 21 -7.96 7.46 9.67
CA LEU A 21 -8.72 8.43 10.47
C LEU A 21 -10.12 8.70 9.89
N SER A 22 -10.74 7.66 9.33
CA SER A 22 -12.00 7.77 8.59
C SER A 22 -12.69 6.42 8.45
N PHE A 23 -13.92 6.33 8.98
CA PHE A 23 -14.76 5.14 8.76
C PHE A 23 -15.19 4.96 7.31
N LYS A 24 -15.26 6.04 6.52
CA LYS A 24 -15.63 5.94 5.11
C LYS A 24 -14.52 5.30 4.29
N LEU A 25 -13.28 5.72 4.49
CA LEU A 25 -12.13 5.17 3.77
C LEU A 25 -11.83 3.74 4.21
N ALA A 26 -11.90 3.47 5.52
CA ALA A 26 -11.77 2.10 6.03
C ALA A 26 -12.86 1.16 5.47
N ALA A 27 -14.10 1.62 5.34
CA ALA A 27 -15.17 0.82 4.76
C ALA A 27 -14.92 0.50 3.27
N HIS A 28 -14.37 1.47 2.53
CA HIS A 28 -13.96 1.26 1.15
C HIS A 28 -12.87 0.19 1.04
N GLU A 29 -11.82 0.28 1.85
CA GLU A 29 -10.73 -0.72 1.88
C GLU A 29 -11.23 -2.11 2.27
N LEU A 30 -12.12 -2.19 3.27
CA LEU A 30 -12.61 -3.47 3.78
C LEU A 30 -13.79 -4.04 2.98
N HIS A 31 -14.20 -3.38 1.88
CA HIS A 31 -15.36 -3.74 1.06
C HIS A 31 -16.65 -3.94 1.87
N VAL A 32 -16.93 -3.02 2.81
CA VAL A 32 -18.13 -3.02 3.65
C VAL A 32 -18.75 -1.62 3.71
N THR A 33 -19.87 -1.47 4.43
CA THR A 33 -20.48 -0.15 4.62
C THR A 33 -19.80 0.62 5.77
N PRO A 34 -19.77 1.97 5.75
CA PRO A 34 -19.28 2.77 6.87
C PRO A 34 -20.01 2.49 8.19
N ALA A 35 -21.29 2.14 8.12
CA ALA A 35 -22.08 1.74 9.28
C ALA A 35 -21.55 0.42 9.89
N ALA A 36 -21.19 -0.56 9.05
CA ALA A 36 -20.62 -1.82 9.51
C ALA A 36 -19.27 -1.62 10.22
N VAL A 37 -18.37 -0.79 9.67
CA VAL A 37 -17.09 -0.44 10.32
C VAL A 37 -17.34 0.20 11.69
N GLY A 38 -18.23 1.19 11.75
CA GLY A 38 -18.58 1.85 13.00
C GLY A 38 -19.17 0.90 14.05
N GLN A 39 -19.98 -0.08 13.64
CA GLN A 39 -20.53 -1.10 14.53
C GLN A 39 -19.45 -2.05 15.06
N GLN A 40 -18.54 -2.51 14.20
CA GLN A 40 -17.42 -3.37 14.59
C GLN A 40 -16.49 -2.68 15.59
N VAL A 41 -16.15 -1.41 15.35
CA VAL A 41 -15.35 -0.60 16.27
C VAL A 41 -16.08 -0.41 17.60
N LYS A 42 -17.37 -0.06 17.59
CA LYS A 42 -18.16 0.10 18.82
C LYS A 42 -18.24 -1.20 19.62
N ALA A 43 -18.36 -2.35 18.96
CA ALA A 43 -18.36 -3.66 19.61
C ALA A 43 -16.99 -3.98 20.24
N LEU A 44 -15.89 -3.62 19.57
CA LEU A 44 -14.55 -3.74 20.13
C LEU A 44 -14.39 -2.87 21.39
N GLU A 45 -14.74 -1.59 21.31
CA GLU A 45 -14.69 -0.65 22.43
C GLU A 45 -15.52 -1.14 23.62
N ALA A 46 -16.73 -1.65 23.37
CA ALA A 46 -17.60 -2.21 24.41
C ALA A 46 -16.97 -3.44 25.10
N ARG A 47 -16.28 -4.29 24.34
CA ARG A 47 -15.60 -5.48 24.88
C ARG A 47 -14.34 -5.12 25.66
N LEU A 48 -13.61 -4.10 25.23
CA LEU A 48 -12.42 -3.61 25.92
C LEU A 48 -12.76 -2.71 27.12
N GLY A 49 -13.98 -2.18 27.18
CA GLY A 49 -14.41 -1.23 28.21
C GLY A 49 -13.77 0.16 28.06
N VAL A 50 -13.14 0.45 26.92
CA VAL A 50 -12.45 1.71 26.64
C VAL A 50 -12.83 2.23 25.25
N ARG A 51 -12.92 3.55 25.11
CA ARG A 51 -13.04 4.18 23.79
C ARG A 51 -11.68 4.23 23.13
N LEU A 52 -11.64 3.88 21.85
CA LEU A 52 -10.45 3.92 21.01
C LEU A 52 -10.50 5.17 20.12
N PHE A 53 -11.68 5.66 19.76
CA PHE A 53 -11.87 6.87 18.97
C PHE A 53 -12.67 7.95 19.67
N GLU A 54 -12.38 9.20 19.32
CA GLU A 54 -13.23 10.36 19.56
C GLU A 54 -13.77 10.91 18.24
N ARG A 55 -15.05 11.27 18.26
CA ARG A 55 -15.73 11.87 17.11
C ARG A 55 -15.85 13.37 17.32
N LEU A 56 -15.09 14.13 16.55
CA LEU A 56 -15.24 15.58 16.44
C LEU A 56 -16.15 15.90 15.25
N HIS A 57 -16.70 17.12 15.19
CA HIS A 57 -17.82 17.49 14.31
C HIS A 57 -17.59 17.20 12.81
N LYS A 58 -16.35 16.93 12.37
CA LYS A 58 -16.02 16.40 11.02
C LYS A 58 -14.76 15.50 10.99
N GLN A 59 -14.26 15.05 12.14
CA GLN A 59 -12.99 14.32 12.22
C GLN A 59 -13.10 13.13 13.16
N LEU A 60 -12.48 12.03 12.76
CA LEU A 60 -12.27 10.87 13.61
C LEU A 60 -10.83 10.94 14.11
N ILE A 61 -10.65 10.98 15.43
CA ILE A 61 -9.32 11.01 16.05
C ILE A 61 -9.16 9.81 16.99
N LEU A 62 -7.94 9.32 17.13
CA LEU A 62 -7.62 8.28 18.10
C LEU A 62 -7.50 8.90 19.49
N THR A 63 -8.12 8.26 20.47
CA THR A 63 -7.85 8.49 21.89
C THR A 63 -6.42 8.07 22.25
N ALA A 64 -5.92 8.44 23.43
CA ALA A 64 -4.64 7.93 23.93
C ALA A 64 -4.59 6.39 23.97
N ALA A 65 -5.70 5.73 24.34
CA ALA A 65 -5.80 4.27 24.32
C ALA A 65 -5.73 3.71 22.89
N GLY A 66 -6.43 4.33 21.93
CA GLY A 66 -6.37 3.96 20.52
C GLY A 66 -4.98 4.12 19.92
N GLN A 67 -4.29 5.22 20.23
CA GLN A 67 -2.91 5.48 19.79
C GLN A 67 -1.93 4.45 20.35
N ALA A 68 -2.07 4.07 21.62
CA ALA A 68 -1.23 3.04 22.23
C ALA A 68 -1.53 1.62 21.72
N TYR A 69 -2.78 1.35 21.34
CA TYR A 69 -3.23 0.03 20.91
C TYR A 69 -2.89 -0.28 19.45
N LEU A 70 -2.95 0.74 18.58
CA LEU A 70 -2.77 0.59 17.13
C LEU A 70 -1.47 -0.13 16.74
N PRO A 71 -0.26 0.26 17.22
CA PRO A 71 0.98 -0.34 16.74
C PRO A 71 1.04 -1.86 16.97
N ALA A 72 0.59 -2.32 18.14
CA ALA A 72 0.58 -3.74 18.47
C ALA A 72 -0.40 -4.55 17.60
N ILE A 73 -1.55 -3.97 17.26
CA ILE A 73 -2.54 -4.62 16.40
C ILE A 73 -2.09 -4.66 14.95
N SER A 74 -1.55 -3.57 14.41
CA SER A 74 -0.97 -3.53 13.07
C SER A 74 0.17 -4.56 12.94
N GLU A 75 1.05 -4.64 13.95
CA GLU A 75 2.14 -5.62 13.98
C GLU A 75 1.63 -7.08 14.05
N GLY A 76 0.59 -7.33 14.84
CA GLY A 76 -0.05 -8.65 14.89
C GLY A 76 -0.64 -9.06 13.54
N PHE A 77 -1.31 -8.15 12.83
CA PHE A 77 -1.79 -8.41 11.48
C PHE A 77 -0.66 -8.62 10.48
N ARG A 78 0.44 -7.86 10.59
CA ARG A 78 1.64 -8.03 9.79
C ARG A 78 2.22 -9.44 9.95
N HIS A 79 2.36 -9.93 11.18
CA HIS A 79 2.84 -11.28 11.45
C HIS A 79 1.91 -12.37 10.89
N ILE A 80 0.58 -12.18 10.98
CA ILE A 80 -0.38 -13.11 10.38
C ILE A 80 -0.21 -13.12 8.85
N ALA A 81 -0.08 -11.95 8.23
CA ALA A 81 0.11 -11.82 6.79
C ALA A 81 1.41 -12.48 6.34
N GLU A 82 2.51 -12.26 7.06
CA GLU A 82 3.81 -12.86 6.80
C GLU A 82 3.77 -14.39 6.96
N ALA A 83 3.24 -14.91 8.07
CA ALA A 83 3.09 -16.35 8.25
C ALA A 83 2.22 -16.99 7.15
N THR A 84 1.22 -16.27 6.66
CA THR A 84 0.37 -16.71 5.56
C THR A 84 1.11 -16.67 4.22
N SER A 85 1.98 -15.68 3.99
CA SER A 85 2.78 -15.59 2.76
C SER A 85 3.82 -16.70 2.68
N GLN A 86 4.40 -17.13 3.81
CA GLN A 86 5.34 -18.25 3.89
C GLN A 86 4.72 -19.61 3.50
N LEU A 87 3.38 -19.74 3.55
CA LEU A 87 2.69 -20.94 3.06
C LEU A 87 2.51 -20.94 1.54
N LYS A 88 2.76 -19.81 0.86
CA LYS A 88 2.72 -19.75 -0.60
C LYS A 88 3.98 -20.43 -1.15
N PRO A 89 3.88 -21.40 -2.08
CA PRO A 89 5.05 -22.10 -2.62
C PRO A 89 6.07 -21.12 -3.21
N ALA A 90 7.36 -21.45 -3.19
CA ALA A 90 8.39 -20.64 -3.87
C ALA A 90 8.02 -20.44 -5.35
N GLY A 91 7.96 -19.17 -5.81
CA GLY A 91 7.40 -18.78 -7.11
C GLY A 91 5.91 -18.39 -7.09
N ALA A 92 5.23 -18.42 -5.94
CA ALA A 92 3.81 -18.08 -5.78
C ALA A 92 3.55 -16.70 -5.14
N ALA A 93 4.60 -15.97 -4.75
CA ALA A 93 4.48 -14.55 -4.40
C ALA A 93 4.31 -13.75 -5.70
N LEU A 94 3.05 -13.64 -6.15
CA LEU A 94 2.70 -12.84 -7.30
C LEU A 94 2.65 -11.37 -6.91
N LEU A 95 3.56 -10.57 -7.45
CA LEU A 95 3.57 -9.12 -7.29
C LEU A 95 2.89 -8.46 -8.50
N GLN A 96 1.74 -7.84 -8.28
CA GLN A 96 0.99 -7.09 -9.29
C GLN A 96 1.43 -5.63 -9.29
N LEU A 97 2.22 -5.25 -10.30
CA LEU A 97 2.68 -3.88 -10.51
C LEU A 97 1.73 -3.14 -11.46
N GLY A 98 1.01 -2.16 -10.94
CA GLY A 98 0.30 -1.16 -11.73
C GLY A 98 1.25 -0.07 -12.22
N VAL A 99 1.13 0.33 -13.48
CA VAL A 99 1.90 1.44 -14.03
C VAL A 99 0.98 2.43 -14.73
N HIS A 100 1.11 3.71 -14.35
CA HIS A 100 0.33 4.77 -14.95
C HIS A 100 0.68 4.93 -16.44
N GLY A 101 -0.31 5.27 -17.26
CA GLY A 101 -0.14 5.35 -18.72
C GLY A 101 0.88 6.41 -19.18
N SER A 102 1.25 7.35 -18.31
CA SER A 102 2.27 8.36 -18.60
C SER A 102 3.72 7.94 -18.32
N VAL A 103 3.94 6.74 -17.76
CA VAL A 103 5.25 6.18 -17.42
C VAL A 103 5.68 5.21 -18.51
N ASP A 104 6.88 5.40 -19.07
CA ASP A 104 7.43 4.48 -20.07
C ASP A 104 8.06 3.26 -19.39
N LEU A 105 7.33 2.14 -19.39
CA LEU A 105 7.74 0.88 -18.79
C LEU A 105 9.06 0.33 -19.32
N ARG A 106 9.41 0.63 -20.58
CA ARG A 106 10.62 0.11 -21.22
C ARG A 106 11.90 0.61 -20.55
N ARG A 107 11.82 1.70 -19.78
CA ARG A 107 12.96 2.24 -19.04
C ARG A 107 13.31 1.42 -17.80
N LEU A 108 12.41 0.55 -17.33
CA LEU A 108 12.58 -0.15 -16.06
C LEU A 108 13.19 -1.55 -16.20
N GLU A 109 13.57 -2.01 -17.40
CA GLU A 109 14.21 -3.32 -17.63
C GLU A 109 13.72 -4.46 -16.70
N LEU A 110 12.39 -4.63 -16.61
CA LEU A 110 11.76 -5.56 -15.64
C LEU A 110 12.20 -7.02 -15.80
N ALA A 111 12.84 -7.37 -16.92
CA ALA A 111 13.48 -8.66 -17.12
C ALA A 111 14.63 -8.90 -16.13
N GLU A 112 15.38 -7.86 -15.77
CA GLU A 112 16.45 -7.92 -14.78
C GLU A 112 15.89 -8.28 -13.40
N PHE A 113 14.82 -7.60 -12.96
CA PHE A 113 14.14 -7.95 -11.71
C PHE A 113 13.66 -9.41 -11.70
N ARG A 114 13.01 -9.85 -12.77
CA ARG A 114 12.53 -11.25 -12.91
C ARG A 114 13.67 -12.26 -12.82
N SER A 115 14.86 -11.92 -13.31
CA SER A 115 16.03 -12.78 -13.24
C SER A 115 16.69 -12.75 -11.86
N ALA A 116 16.71 -11.61 -11.18
CA ALA A 116 17.30 -11.44 -9.85
C ALA A 116 16.41 -12.01 -8.74
N HIS A 117 15.08 -12.01 -8.93
CA HIS A 117 14.08 -12.47 -7.98
C HIS A 117 13.14 -13.52 -8.60
N PRO A 118 13.65 -14.73 -8.95
CA PRO A 118 12.86 -15.78 -9.60
C PRO A 118 11.73 -16.34 -8.71
N ASP A 119 11.80 -16.12 -7.41
CA ASP A 119 10.79 -16.46 -6.41
C ASP A 119 9.57 -15.52 -6.41
N ILE A 120 9.70 -14.33 -7.02
CA ILE A 120 8.65 -13.32 -7.12
C ILE A 120 8.08 -13.30 -8.54
N GLY A 121 6.83 -13.75 -8.68
CA GLY A 121 6.10 -13.68 -9.94
C GLY A 121 5.65 -12.25 -10.24
N LEU A 122 6.36 -11.51 -11.10
CA LEU A 122 5.95 -10.15 -11.47
C LEU A 122 4.84 -10.18 -12.55
N ARG A 123 3.70 -9.52 -12.30
CA ARG A 123 2.68 -9.20 -13.33
C ARG A 123 2.53 -7.70 -13.44
N VAL A 124 2.39 -7.20 -14.65
CA VAL A 124 2.32 -5.76 -14.91
C VAL A 124 0.98 -5.42 -15.54
N LEU A 125 0.31 -4.42 -14.98
CA LEU A 125 -0.91 -3.83 -15.51
C LEU A 125 -0.62 -2.39 -15.96
N GLN A 126 -0.76 -2.11 -17.25
CA GLN A 126 -0.67 -0.76 -17.80
C GLN A 126 -1.77 -0.56 -18.86
N PRO A 127 -2.55 0.53 -18.80
CA PRO A 127 -2.54 1.56 -17.76
C PRO A 127 -3.17 1.07 -16.44
N ALA A 128 -2.64 1.54 -15.32
CA ALA A 128 -3.25 1.43 -14.00
C ALA A 128 -3.16 2.77 -13.26
N GLY A 129 -4.09 3.06 -12.37
CA GLY A 129 -4.12 4.25 -11.54
C GLY A 129 -4.27 3.93 -10.06
N LEU A 130 -4.49 4.98 -9.27
CA LEU A 130 -4.73 4.86 -7.84
C LEU A 130 -5.99 4.03 -7.53
N HIS A 131 -6.99 4.07 -8.42
CA HIS A 131 -8.21 3.29 -8.27
C HIS A 131 -7.91 1.78 -8.21
N GLU A 132 -7.11 1.24 -9.13
CA GLU A 132 -6.71 -0.18 -9.12
C GLU A 132 -5.93 -0.55 -7.85
N LEU A 133 -5.09 0.36 -7.33
CA LEU A 133 -4.33 0.15 -6.10
C LEU A 133 -5.26 0.12 -4.87
N VAL A 134 -6.24 1.02 -4.81
CA VAL A 134 -7.21 1.10 -3.71
C VAL A 134 -8.15 -0.11 -3.72
N GLU A 135 -8.51 -0.62 -4.90
CA GLU A 135 -9.32 -1.83 -5.04
C GLU A 135 -8.53 -3.14 -4.85
N GLY A 136 -7.21 -3.07 -4.66
CA GLY A 136 -6.35 -4.24 -4.50
C GLY A 136 -6.18 -5.07 -5.79
N LYS A 137 -6.42 -4.48 -6.96
CA LYS A 137 -6.13 -5.11 -8.27
C LYS A 137 -4.63 -5.11 -8.60
N VAL A 138 -3.88 -4.22 -7.94
CA VAL A 138 -2.43 -4.15 -7.99
C VAL A 138 -1.90 -3.96 -6.58
N ASP A 139 -0.72 -4.50 -6.30
CA ASP A 139 -0.04 -4.38 -5.00
C ASP A 139 0.81 -3.11 -4.91
N LEU A 140 1.31 -2.66 -6.06
CA LEU A 140 2.15 -1.48 -6.22
C LEU A 140 1.67 -0.63 -7.39
N LEU A 141 1.86 0.67 -7.32
CA LEU A 141 1.60 1.59 -8.41
C LEU A 141 2.81 2.48 -8.67
N ILE A 142 3.27 2.53 -9.92
CA ILE A 142 4.18 3.59 -10.39
C ILE A 142 3.35 4.67 -11.07
N ALA A 143 3.24 5.83 -10.45
CA ALA A 143 2.43 6.95 -10.93
C ALA A 143 3.14 8.30 -10.82
N ARG A 144 2.74 9.24 -11.68
CA ARG A 144 3.29 10.60 -11.70
C ARG A 144 2.58 11.49 -10.69
N GLY A 145 3.35 12.29 -9.95
CA GLY A 145 2.81 13.34 -9.10
C GLY A 145 2.08 12.84 -7.85
N LEU A 146 2.16 11.55 -7.53
CA LEU A 146 1.49 10.95 -6.38
C LEU A 146 2.39 10.96 -5.13
N GLY A 147 2.93 12.14 -4.79
CA GLY A 147 3.93 12.29 -3.72
C GLY A 147 3.42 12.07 -2.31
N HIS A 148 2.10 12.07 -2.11
CA HIS A 148 1.47 11.74 -0.85
C HIS A 148 0.04 11.27 -1.08
N HIS A 149 -0.35 10.18 -0.44
CA HIS A 149 -1.74 9.75 -0.34
C HIS A 149 -1.99 9.09 1.03
N PRO A 150 -3.01 9.49 1.80
CA PRO A 150 -3.26 8.94 3.15
C PRO A 150 -3.41 7.42 3.15
N GLY A 151 -2.70 6.73 4.05
CA GLY A 151 -2.70 5.27 4.18
C GLY A 151 -1.85 4.54 3.15
N TYR A 152 -1.03 5.27 2.38
CA TYR A 152 -0.11 4.73 1.38
C TYR A 152 1.29 5.31 1.58
N ARG A 153 2.28 4.44 1.44
CA ARG A 153 3.67 4.84 1.34
C ARG A 153 3.96 5.28 -0.09
N CYS A 154 4.50 6.49 -0.23
CA CYS A 154 4.93 7.06 -1.51
C CYS A 154 6.45 7.21 -1.52
N ASP A 155 7.15 6.36 -2.25
CA ASP A 155 8.59 6.43 -2.47
C ASP A 155 8.89 7.12 -3.80
N ARG A 156 9.71 8.17 -3.80
CA ARG A 156 10.08 8.86 -5.04
C ARG A 156 11.01 7.97 -5.88
N VAL A 157 10.70 7.83 -7.16
CA VAL A 157 11.43 6.96 -8.11
C VAL A 157 12.41 7.80 -8.94
N THR A 158 11.99 8.96 -9.46
CA THR A 158 12.85 9.81 -10.30
C THR A 158 13.47 10.98 -9.54
N GLU A 159 14.74 11.27 -9.82
CA GLU A 159 15.43 12.48 -9.33
C GLU A 159 15.10 13.74 -10.16
N GLY A 160 15.19 14.92 -9.55
CA GLY A 160 15.03 16.22 -10.22
C GLY A 160 13.97 17.16 -9.61
N THR A 161 13.77 18.33 -10.21
CA THR A 161 12.74 19.31 -9.83
C THR A 161 11.52 19.19 -10.74
N GLY A 162 10.33 18.93 -10.18
CA GLY A 162 9.06 18.78 -10.92
C GLY A 162 8.20 17.60 -10.47
N LEU A 163 7.09 17.33 -11.19
CA LEU A 163 6.21 16.17 -10.99
C LEU A 163 6.99 14.88 -11.30
N GLY A 164 7.62 14.29 -10.29
CA GLY A 164 8.36 13.04 -10.38
C GLY A 164 7.44 11.83 -10.51
N ASP A 165 8.03 10.69 -10.84
CA ASP A 165 7.37 9.38 -10.78
C ASP A 165 7.58 8.81 -9.36
N TRP A 166 6.55 8.14 -8.83
CA TRP A 166 6.47 7.66 -7.46
C TRP A 166 6.03 6.20 -7.46
N LEU A 167 6.64 5.39 -6.60
CA LEU A 167 6.22 4.04 -6.26
C LEU A 167 5.32 4.14 -5.04
N VAL A 168 4.11 3.62 -5.16
CA VAL A 168 3.05 3.78 -4.19
C VAL A 168 2.55 2.40 -3.76
N ALA A 169 2.51 2.17 -2.45
CA ALA A 169 2.07 0.92 -1.85
C ALA A 169 1.14 1.23 -0.66
N PRO A 170 0.10 0.43 -0.39
CA PRO A 170 -0.65 0.53 0.87
C PRO A 170 0.29 0.39 2.07
N GLU A 171 0.17 1.23 3.09
CA GLU A 171 1.09 1.18 4.26
C GLU A 171 1.11 -0.21 4.93
N GLY A 172 -0.03 -0.90 4.98
CA GLY A 172 -0.11 -2.25 5.57
C GLY A 172 0.63 -3.34 4.79
N THR A 173 0.95 -3.12 3.51
CA THR A 173 1.68 -4.08 2.66
C THR A 173 3.01 -3.53 2.14
N ALA A 174 3.32 -2.27 2.45
CA ALA A 174 4.52 -1.58 1.98
C ALA A 174 5.83 -2.21 2.45
N ASP A 175 5.77 -3.02 3.52
CA ASP A 175 6.91 -3.72 4.11
C ASP A 175 6.83 -5.25 3.92
N CYS A 176 5.92 -5.73 3.07
CA CYS A 176 5.94 -7.12 2.63
C CYS A 176 7.26 -7.43 1.86
N PRO A 177 7.86 -8.62 2.03
CA PRO A 177 9.15 -8.96 1.43
C PRO A 177 9.22 -8.74 -0.09
N GLU A 178 8.16 -9.09 -0.82
CA GLU A 178 8.07 -8.91 -2.27
C GLU A 178 8.03 -7.43 -2.69
N VAL A 179 7.36 -6.58 -1.91
CA VAL A 179 7.28 -5.13 -2.13
C VAL A 179 8.61 -4.46 -1.80
N VAL A 180 9.24 -4.87 -0.69
CA VAL A 180 10.56 -4.38 -0.28
C VAL A 180 11.59 -4.73 -1.34
N SER A 181 11.64 -6.00 -1.78
CA SER A 181 12.56 -6.49 -2.83
C SER A 181 12.42 -5.67 -4.11
N PHE A 182 11.19 -5.46 -4.60
CA PHE A 182 10.98 -4.66 -5.80
C PHE A 182 11.41 -3.21 -5.63
N ARG A 183 11.10 -2.60 -4.49
CA ARG A 183 11.47 -1.21 -4.18
C ARG A 183 12.98 -1.03 -4.12
N GLU A 184 13.69 -1.94 -3.45
CA GLU A 184 15.15 -1.89 -3.32
C GLU A 184 15.83 -2.09 -4.67
N TRP A 185 15.40 -3.09 -5.43
CA TRP A 185 15.88 -3.29 -6.79
C TRP A 185 15.62 -2.05 -7.67
N LEU A 186 14.41 -1.48 -7.65
CA LEU A 186 14.07 -0.30 -8.45
C LEU A 186 14.97 0.90 -8.12
N ARG A 187 15.29 1.11 -6.83
CA ARG A 187 16.20 2.16 -6.40
C ARG A 187 17.64 1.92 -6.89
N ALA A 188 18.15 0.70 -6.73
CA ALA A 188 19.48 0.32 -7.18
C ALA A 188 19.61 0.48 -8.71
N PHE A 189 18.64 -0.07 -9.45
CA PHE A 189 18.57 0.00 -10.90
C PHE A 189 18.61 1.44 -11.42
N LEU A 190 17.86 2.36 -10.79
CA LEU A 190 17.82 3.77 -11.21
C LEU A 190 19.07 4.57 -10.82
N ALA A 191 19.77 4.16 -9.76
CA ALA A 191 21.07 4.72 -9.39
C ALA A 191 22.15 4.31 -10.40
N GLU A 192 22.12 3.05 -10.84
CA GLU A 192 23.05 2.49 -11.83
C GLU A 192 22.74 2.92 -13.26
N ASN A 193 21.49 3.28 -13.56
CA ASN A 193 21.03 3.69 -14.89
C ASN A 193 20.46 5.13 -14.88
N PRO A 194 21.30 6.18 -14.85
CA PRO A 194 20.84 7.58 -14.85
C PRO A 194 20.01 7.96 -16.08
N HIS A 195 20.21 7.27 -17.21
CA HIS A 195 19.40 7.44 -18.42
C HIS A 195 17.98 6.90 -18.24
N ALA A 196 17.81 5.79 -17.52
CA ALA A 196 16.50 5.28 -17.11
C ALA A 196 15.82 6.20 -16.08
N ASN A 197 16.58 7.03 -15.37
CA ASN A 197 16.07 8.06 -14.47
C ASN A 197 15.68 9.37 -15.20
N ARG A 198 16.40 9.72 -16.28
CA ARG A 198 16.13 10.90 -17.12
C ARG A 198 15.00 10.66 -18.12
N ARG A 199 14.00 11.55 -18.15
CA ARG A 199 12.91 11.46 -19.12
C ARG A 199 13.44 11.61 -20.56
N PRO A 200 12.90 10.82 -21.52
CA PRO A 200 13.09 11.17 -22.93
C PRO A 200 12.49 12.56 -23.14
N ARG A 201 13.27 13.49 -23.69
CA ARG A 201 12.74 14.77 -24.15
C ARG A 201 11.66 14.44 -25.17
N LEU A 202 10.41 14.83 -24.89
CA LEU A 202 9.40 14.91 -25.94
C LEU A 202 9.95 15.90 -26.96
N VAL A 203 10.54 15.38 -28.04
CA VAL A 203 10.83 16.19 -29.22
C VAL A 203 9.47 16.64 -29.70
N GLY A 204 9.17 17.92 -29.49
CA GLY A 204 7.97 18.54 -30.05
C GLY A 204 8.00 18.28 -31.55
N ILE A 205 7.04 17.48 -32.01
CA ILE A 205 6.76 17.36 -33.44
C ILE A 205 6.15 18.72 -33.82
N SER A 206 7.02 19.67 -34.13
CA SER A 206 6.66 20.85 -34.91
C SER A 206 6.69 20.45 -36.38
N GLY A 207 5.56 20.00 -36.91
CA GLY A 207 5.31 19.85 -38.34
C GLY A 207 3.88 20.30 -38.58
N ARG A 208 3.71 21.57 -38.98
CA ARG A 208 3.38 22.04 -40.34
C ARG A 208 1.93 21.79 -40.74
#